data_AF-A0A356KUP5-F1
#
_entry.id   AF-A0A356KUP5-F1
#
_cell.length_a   1.000
_cell.length_b   1.000
_cell.length_c   1.000
_cell.angle_alpha   90.00
_cell.angle_beta   90.00
_cell.angle_gamma   90.00
#
_symmetry.space_group_name_H-M   'P 1'
#
loop_
_entity.id
_entity.type
_entity.pdbx_description
1 polymer ?
#
loop_
_entity_poly.entity_id
_entity_poly.type
_entity_poly.pdbx_seq_one_letter_code
_entity_poly.pdbx_strand_id
1 'polypeptide(L)'
;MPTEIIKAIAWRESGCQQWKPDGSFVYNKTDCGLGMFQLTGATARQFDVEKLKDDWKYNLECGVSVMVQKWKRAERKGQVPTSPESRRILENWYYPVAYYYGAKSESYLVKVYEHLEKRPGRLQQLLARGVKITLPSQVIEGFTFGDKFEALPKDVFRDKAGNEHRAPTHTGTVGDPRTMAMLETLVARGKKYLEKGKTKQALKYLLKVIEADLDTPHEAEAREMLKPVEEAARKLLEEAKQRGESDPKVGLKLLKQLKKDWKGHPIGDEADQAYDELRKR
;
A
#
# COMPACT_ATOMS: atom_id res chain seq x y z
N MET A 1 -8.54 7.62 4.29
CA MET A 1 -8.67 6.94 2.99
C MET A 1 -7.27 6.67 2.48
N PRO A 2 -6.95 5.47 2.01
CA PRO A 2 -5.63 5.15 1.48
C PRO A 2 -5.29 5.98 0.25
N THR A 3 -4.05 6.45 0.15
CA THR A 3 -3.61 7.31 -0.96
C THR A 3 -3.66 6.60 -2.31
N GLU A 4 -3.54 5.28 -2.32
CA GLU A 4 -3.64 4.41 -3.48
C GLU A 4 -5.02 4.55 -4.12
N ILE A 5 -6.10 4.38 -3.34
CA ILE A 5 -7.47 4.53 -3.83
C ILE A 5 -7.71 5.96 -4.32
N ILE A 6 -7.17 6.97 -3.62
CA ILE A 6 -7.29 8.39 -4.02
C ILE A 6 -6.68 8.61 -5.41
N LYS A 7 -5.43 8.16 -5.61
CA LYS A 7 -4.69 8.29 -6.86
C LYS A 7 -5.39 7.54 -8.00
N ALA A 8 -5.88 6.33 -7.75
CA ALA A 8 -6.57 5.52 -8.74
C ALA A 8 -7.91 6.12 -9.20
N ILE A 9 -8.69 6.69 -8.28
CA ILE A 9 -9.91 7.43 -8.62
C ILE A 9 -9.56 8.70 -9.41
N ALA A 10 -8.61 9.51 -8.92
CA ALA A 10 -8.19 10.72 -9.62
C ALA A 10 -7.70 10.43 -11.05
N TRP A 11 -7.01 9.29 -11.24
CA TRP A 11 -6.63 8.82 -12.56
C TRP A 11 -7.84 8.43 -13.41
N ARG A 12 -8.76 7.64 -12.84
CA ARG A 12 -9.98 7.20 -13.53
C ARG A 12 -10.82 8.38 -14.01
N GLU A 13 -10.87 9.45 -13.22
CA GLU A 13 -11.69 10.63 -13.48
C GLU A 13 -11.03 11.61 -14.47
N SER A 14 -9.72 11.87 -14.35
CA SER A 14 -9.06 12.94 -15.13
C SER A 14 -7.64 12.63 -15.61
N GLY A 15 -7.12 11.44 -15.33
CA GLY A 15 -5.69 11.14 -15.49
C GLY A 15 -4.81 11.91 -14.50
N CYS A 16 -5.35 12.19 -13.30
CA CYS A 16 -4.74 13.02 -12.26
C CYS A 16 -4.45 14.45 -12.74
N GLN A 17 -5.42 15.09 -13.40
CA GLN A 17 -5.25 16.45 -13.95
C GLN A 17 -6.33 17.39 -13.45
N GLN A 18 -5.90 18.52 -12.90
CA GLN A 18 -6.80 19.65 -12.66
C GLN A 18 -6.95 20.51 -13.91
N TRP A 19 -5.89 20.68 -14.69
CA TRP A 19 -5.86 21.54 -15.87
C TRP A 19 -5.42 20.78 -17.12
N LYS A 20 -5.92 21.25 -18.27
CA LYS A 20 -5.52 20.84 -19.61
C LYS A 20 -4.28 21.62 -20.05
N PRO A 21 -3.61 21.21 -21.15
CA PRO A 21 -2.46 21.94 -21.68
C PRO A 21 -2.74 23.41 -22.04
N ASP A 22 -3.99 23.76 -22.35
CA ASP A 22 -4.42 25.14 -22.66
C ASP A 22 -4.68 26.00 -21.41
N GLY A 23 -4.43 25.47 -20.21
CA GLY A 23 -4.67 26.16 -18.94
C GLY A 23 -6.13 26.13 -18.46
N SER A 24 -7.07 25.67 -19.28
CA SER A 24 -8.45 25.46 -18.83
C SER A 24 -8.52 24.27 -17.86
N PHE A 25 -9.39 24.35 -16.86
CA PHE A 25 -9.58 23.22 -15.96
C PHE A 25 -10.21 22.02 -16.69
N VAL A 26 -9.99 20.81 -16.18
CA VAL A 26 -10.58 19.59 -16.75
C VAL A 26 -12.08 19.60 -16.51
N TYR A 27 -12.84 19.75 -17.58
CA TYR A 27 -14.30 19.77 -17.58
C TYR A 27 -14.86 18.66 -18.49
N ASN A 28 -15.67 17.76 -17.93
CA ASN A 28 -16.45 16.80 -18.71
C ASN A 28 -17.77 17.46 -19.13
N LYS A 29 -17.94 17.70 -20.44
CA LYS A 29 -19.13 18.35 -21.00
C LYS A 29 -20.41 17.51 -20.90
N THR A 30 -20.29 16.19 -20.88
CA THR A 30 -21.43 15.26 -20.84
C THR A 30 -22.02 15.18 -19.44
N ASP A 31 -21.16 15.04 -18.43
CA ASP A 31 -21.60 14.83 -17.04
C ASP A 31 -21.45 16.07 -16.16
N CYS A 32 -20.95 17.18 -16.71
CA CYS A 32 -20.64 18.43 -16.02
C CYS A 32 -19.63 18.25 -14.87
N GLY A 33 -18.64 17.37 -15.06
CA GLY A 33 -17.61 17.05 -14.05
C GLY A 33 -16.54 18.12 -13.95
N LEU A 34 -16.23 18.55 -12.71
CA LEU A 34 -15.28 19.62 -12.42
C LEU A 34 -13.94 19.11 -11.88
N GLY A 35 -12.86 19.43 -12.58
CA GLY A 35 -11.48 19.29 -12.11
C GLY A 35 -11.03 17.84 -11.90
N MET A 36 -10.01 17.62 -11.08
CA MET A 36 -9.33 16.34 -10.96
C MET A 36 -10.25 15.16 -10.57
N PHE A 37 -11.19 15.37 -9.65
CA PHE A 37 -12.12 14.36 -9.15
C PHE A 37 -13.46 14.34 -9.91
N GLN A 38 -13.64 15.20 -10.91
CA GLN A 38 -14.84 15.26 -11.74
C GLN A 38 -16.13 15.34 -10.92
N LEU A 39 -16.18 16.22 -9.91
CA LEU A 39 -17.39 16.42 -9.10
C LEU A 39 -18.50 17.04 -9.94
N THR A 40 -19.72 16.48 -9.86
CA THR A 40 -20.86 16.86 -10.73
C THR A 40 -22.07 17.36 -9.94
N GLY A 41 -22.91 18.16 -10.60
CA GLY A 41 -24.30 18.44 -10.21
C GLY A 41 -24.50 18.77 -8.73
N ALA A 42 -25.37 18.00 -8.06
CA ALA A 42 -25.69 18.21 -6.64
C ALA A 42 -24.50 17.95 -5.70
N THR A 43 -23.53 17.12 -6.10
CA THR A 43 -22.31 16.88 -5.31
C THR A 43 -21.41 18.11 -5.35
N ALA A 44 -21.16 18.67 -6.54
CA ALA A 44 -20.34 19.88 -6.69
C ALA A 44 -20.95 21.08 -5.96
N ARG A 45 -22.28 21.22 -5.96
CA ARG A 45 -23.01 22.31 -5.26
C ARG A 45 -22.89 22.29 -3.73
N GLN A 46 -22.32 21.25 -3.14
CA GLN A 46 -22.01 21.22 -1.70
C GLN A 46 -20.75 22.02 -1.35
N PHE A 47 -20.00 22.46 -2.37
CA PHE A 47 -18.68 23.08 -2.24
C PHE A 47 -18.62 24.41 -2.99
N ASP A 48 -17.51 25.13 -2.80
CA ASP A 48 -17.20 26.33 -3.57
C ASP A 48 -16.81 25.94 -5.00
N VAL A 49 -17.74 26.16 -5.93
CA VAL A 49 -17.62 25.73 -7.33
C VAL A 49 -16.46 26.43 -8.05
N GLU A 50 -16.13 27.67 -7.70
CA GLU A 50 -15.01 28.37 -8.34
C GLU A 50 -13.68 27.81 -7.85
N LYS A 51 -13.56 27.52 -6.55
CA LYS A 51 -12.37 26.82 -6.03
C LYS A 51 -12.23 25.40 -6.58
N LEU A 52 -13.33 24.69 -6.85
CA LEU A 52 -13.25 23.37 -7.50
C LEU A 52 -12.60 23.43 -8.89
N LYS A 53 -12.69 24.56 -9.58
CA LYS A 53 -12.09 24.77 -10.91
C LYS A 53 -10.64 25.24 -10.83
N ASP A 54 -10.32 26.09 -9.87
CA ASP A 54 -9.03 26.82 -9.84
C ASP A 54 -8.02 26.30 -8.80
N ASP A 55 -8.44 25.47 -7.85
CA ASP A 55 -7.54 24.91 -6.83
C ASP A 55 -7.58 23.38 -6.85
N TRP A 56 -6.48 22.78 -7.31
CA TRP A 56 -6.34 21.32 -7.39
C TRP A 56 -6.37 20.65 -6.01
N LYS A 57 -5.85 21.32 -4.96
CA LYS A 57 -5.86 20.79 -3.59
C LYS A 57 -7.27 20.81 -3.05
N TYR A 58 -8.00 21.91 -3.25
CA TYR A 58 -9.40 22.00 -2.86
C TYR A 58 -10.26 20.97 -3.60
N ASN A 59 -10.06 20.78 -4.91
CA ASN A 59 -10.76 19.75 -5.68
C ASN A 59 -10.49 18.33 -5.14
N LEU A 60 -9.22 18.02 -4.85
CA LEU A 60 -8.80 16.77 -4.23
C LEU A 60 -9.46 16.56 -2.85
N GLU A 61 -9.40 17.56 -1.97
CA GLU A 61 -10.01 17.50 -0.64
C GLU A 61 -11.52 17.27 -0.69
N CYS A 62 -12.22 17.96 -1.60
CA CYS A 62 -13.65 17.77 -1.82
C CYS A 62 -13.95 16.35 -2.34
N GLY A 63 -13.16 15.85 -3.29
CA GLY A 63 -13.26 14.47 -3.78
C GLY A 63 -13.09 13.42 -2.67
N VAL A 64 -12.08 13.60 -1.81
CA VAL A 64 -11.85 12.74 -0.65
C VAL A 64 -13.00 12.85 0.36
N SER A 65 -13.53 14.05 0.60
CA SER A 65 -14.70 14.26 1.47
C SER A 65 -15.92 13.49 0.97
N VAL A 66 -16.20 13.53 -0.35
CA VAL A 66 -17.27 12.75 -0.97
C VAL A 66 -17.04 11.25 -0.76
N MET A 67 -15.80 10.76 -0.94
CA MET A 67 -15.46 9.36 -0.67
C MET A 67 -15.69 8.95 0.79
N VAL A 68 -15.37 9.81 1.74
CA VAL A 68 -15.68 9.59 3.17
C VAL A 68 -17.19 9.51 3.40
N GLN A 69 -17.99 10.32 2.71
CA GLN A 69 -19.45 10.19 2.75
C GLN A 69 -19.94 8.86 2.14
N LYS A 70 -19.30 8.38 1.05
CA LYS A 70 -19.62 7.07 0.45
C LYS A 70 -19.25 5.92 1.38
N TRP A 71 -18.13 6.02 2.11
CA TRP A 71 -17.80 5.10 3.20
C TRP A 71 -18.91 5.06 4.25
N LYS A 72 -19.30 6.23 4.79
CA LYS A 72 -20.40 6.30 5.78
C LYS A 72 -21.71 5.71 5.25
N ARG A 73 -21.98 5.84 3.94
CA ARG A 73 -23.14 5.19 3.31
C ARG A 73 -23.03 3.67 3.32
N ALA A 74 -21.86 3.13 2.96
CA ALA A 74 -21.62 1.68 3.00
C ALA A 74 -21.67 1.13 4.44
N GLU A 75 -21.17 1.90 5.40
CA GLU A 75 -21.19 1.58 6.83
C GLU A 75 -22.65 1.46 7.34
N ARG A 76 -23.52 2.43 7.01
CA ARG A 76 -24.96 2.37 7.33
C ARG A 76 -25.68 1.18 6.71
N LYS A 77 -25.17 0.65 5.59
CA LYS A 77 -25.71 -0.55 4.93
C LYS A 77 -25.09 -1.85 5.47
N GLY A 78 -24.15 -1.76 6.40
CA GLY A 78 -23.40 -2.90 6.93
C GLY A 78 -22.55 -3.60 5.88
N GLN A 79 -22.06 -2.86 4.89
CA GLN A 79 -21.26 -3.36 3.76
C GLN A 79 -19.76 -3.11 3.92
N VAL A 80 -19.39 -2.31 4.91
CA VAL A 80 -18.00 -2.12 5.33
C VAL A 80 -17.95 -2.14 6.86
N PRO A 81 -16.82 -2.51 7.46
CA PRO A 81 -16.66 -2.48 8.91
C PRO A 81 -16.67 -1.04 9.46
N THR A 82 -16.97 -0.90 10.75
CA THR A 82 -16.97 0.39 11.46
C THR A 82 -15.60 0.75 12.05
N SER A 83 -14.69 -0.22 12.19
CA SER A 83 -13.35 0.00 12.73
C SER A 83 -12.54 0.95 11.84
N PRO A 84 -11.83 1.94 12.44
CA PRO A 84 -10.89 2.80 11.71
C PRO A 84 -9.78 2.02 10.99
N GLU A 85 -9.32 0.92 11.57
CA GLU A 85 -8.25 0.08 11.02
C GLU A 85 -8.69 -0.59 9.71
N SER A 86 -9.95 -1.01 9.59
CA SER A 86 -10.50 -1.60 8.37
C SER A 86 -10.48 -0.64 7.18
N ARG A 87 -10.41 0.68 7.42
CA ARG A 87 -10.23 1.70 6.36
C ARG A 87 -8.84 1.71 5.75
N ARG A 88 -7.85 1.06 6.38
CA ARG A 88 -6.50 0.91 5.81
C ARG A 88 -6.48 -0.20 4.77
N ILE A 89 -7.36 -1.19 4.86
CA ILE A 89 -7.40 -2.32 3.93
C ILE A 89 -8.04 -1.88 2.62
N LEU A 90 -7.33 -2.02 1.51
CA LEU A 90 -7.73 -1.51 0.20
C LEU A 90 -9.01 -2.18 -0.30
N GLU A 91 -9.16 -3.48 -0.09
CA GLU A 91 -10.32 -4.29 -0.47
C GLU A 91 -11.62 -3.77 0.17
N ASN A 92 -11.56 -3.25 1.40
CA ASN A 92 -12.74 -2.71 2.09
C ASN A 92 -13.27 -1.41 1.45
N TRP A 93 -12.54 -0.80 0.50
CA TRP A 93 -13.02 0.34 -0.28
C TRP A 93 -13.93 -0.04 -1.47
N TYR A 94 -14.21 -1.33 -1.65
CA TYR A 94 -15.08 -1.88 -2.69
C TYR A 94 -16.40 -1.11 -2.88
N TYR A 95 -17.23 -1.08 -1.82
CA TYR A 95 -18.52 -0.42 -1.88
C TYR A 95 -18.43 1.12 -1.92
N PRO A 96 -17.57 1.78 -1.12
CA PRO A 96 -17.36 3.21 -1.22
C PRO A 96 -17.02 3.68 -2.65
N VAL A 97 -16.11 2.99 -3.33
CA VAL A 97 -15.70 3.29 -4.71
C VAL A 97 -16.84 3.03 -5.69
N ALA A 98 -17.54 1.89 -5.57
CA ALA A 98 -18.73 1.63 -6.39
C ALA A 98 -19.82 2.71 -6.20
N TYR A 99 -19.96 3.24 -4.98
CA TYR A 99 -20.91 4.30 -4.65
C TYR A 99 -20.51 5.68 -5.13
N TYR A 100 -19.22 5.91 -5.39
CA TYR A 100 -18.76 7.12 -6.05
C TYR A 100 -19.34 7.24 -7.45
N TYR A 101 -19.30 6.14 -8.22
CA TYR A 101 -19.90 6.02 -9.55
C TYR A 101 -21.43 5.85 -9.57
N GLY A 102 -22.08 5.89 -8.39
CA GLY A 102 -23.54 5.80 -8.29
C GLY A 102 -24.09 4.39 -8.13
N ALA A 103 -23.28 3.43 -7.66
CA ALA A 103 -23.72 2.08 -7.26
C ALA A 103 -24.36 1.22 -8.36
N LYS A 104 -24.04 1.49 -9.63
CA LYS A 104 -24.69 0.81 -10.77
C LYS A 104 -24.19 -0.62 -11.00
N SER A 105 -22.90 -0.86 -10.80
CA SER A 105 -22.24 -2.17 -10.98
C SER A 105 -20.81 -2.14 -10.44
N GLU A 106 -20.13 -3.29 -10.50
CA GLU A 106 -18.71 -3.44 -10.16
C GLU A 106 -17.76 -2.88 -11.25
N SER A 107 -18.24 -2.61 -12.47
CA SER A 107 -17.34 -2.35 -13.61
C SER A 107 -16.47 -1.10 -13.46
N TYR A 108 -16.97 -0.06 -12.78
CA TYR A 108 -16.17 1.12 -12.45
C TYR A 108 -15.08 0.78 -11.42
N LEU A 109 -15.43 0.02 -10.39
CA LEU A 109 -14.51 -0.43 -9.35
C LEU A 109 -13.37 -1.27 -9.95
N VAL A 110 -13.70 -2.24 -10.80
CA VAL A 110 -12.70 -3.10 -11.47
C VAL A 110 -11.69 -2.23 -12.20
N LYS A 111 -12.13 -1.20 -12.94
CA LYS A 111 -11.22 -0.29 -13.64
C LYS A 111 -10.33 0.51 -12.69
N VAL A 112 -10.88 1.00 -11.57
CA VAL A 112 -10.09 1.70 -10.55
C VAL A 112 -9.01 0.76 -9.98
N TYR A 113 -9.34 -0.49 -9.68
CA TYR A 113 -8.37 -1.46 -9.16
C TYR A 113 -7.35 -1.90 -10.21
N GLU A 114 -7.74 -2.04 -11.48
CA GLU A 114 -6.79 -2.27 -12.58
C GLU A 114 -5.77 -1.12 -12.71
N HIS A 115 -6.15 0.12 -12.42
CA HIS A 115 -5.22 1.24 -12.43
C HIS A 115 -4.18 1.16 -11.31
N LEU A 116 -4.51 0.55 -10.17
CA LEU A 116 -3.54 0.28 -9.10
C LEU A 116 -2.51 -0.75 -9.51
N GLU A 117 -2.92 -1.80 -10.23
CA GLU A 117 -2.03 -2.85 -10.72
C GLU A 117 -1.15 -2.33 -11.87
N LYS A 118 -1.77 -1.78 -12.92
CA LYS A 118 -1.10 -1.40 -14.18
C LYS A 118 -0.36 -0.08 -14.09
N ARG A 119 -0.76 0.81 -13.17
CA ARG A 119 -0.21 2.16 -12.98
C ARG A 119 -0.03 2.94 -14.30
N PRO A 120 -1.08 3.17 -15.10
CA PRO A 120 -0.95 3.89 -16.36
C PRO A 120 -0.45 5.35 -16.19
N GLY A 121 0.38 5.81 -17.14
CA GLY A 121 0.79 7.21 -17.25
C GLY A 121 1.39 7.78 -15.97
N ARG A 122 0.81 8.87 -15.45
CA ARG A 122 1.29 9.54 -14.22
C ARG A 122 1.26 8.63 -12.99
N LEU A 123 0.42 7.60 -12.97
CA LEU A 123 0.39 6.67 -11.84
C LEU A 123 1.70 5.90 -11.67
N GLN A 124 2.53 5.72 -12.70
CA GLN A 124 3.87 5.12 -12.53
C GLN A 124 4.76 5.94 -11.60
N GLN A 125 4.60 7.27 -11.62
CA GLN A 125 5.37 8.19 -10.79
C GLN A 125 4.72 8.40 -9.42
N LEU A 126 3.39 8.31 -9.35
CA LEU A 126 2.63 8.55 -8.12
C LEU A 126 2.49 7.31 -7.24
N LEU A 127 2.64 6.10 -7.78
CA LEU A 127 2.56 4.82 -7.05
C LEU A 127 3.87 4.06 -7.23
N ALA A 128 4.60 3.79 -6.14
CA ALA A 128 5.91 3.16 -6.25
C ALA A 128 5.82 1.72 -6.74
N ARG A 129 4.75 1.00 -6.37
CA ARG A 129 4.47 -0.38 -6.80
C ARG A 129 3.06 -0.54 -7.33
N GLY A 130 2.89 -1.53 -8.22
CA GLY A 130 1.56 -1.98 -8.63
C GLY A 130 0.94 -2.82 -7.52
N VAL A 131 -0.36 -2.67 -7.28
CA VAL A 131 -1.10 -3.45 -6.28
C VAL A 131 -2.28 -4.13 -6.95
N LYS A 132 -2.27 -5.47 -6.96
CA LYS A 132 -3.35 -6.28 -7.50
C LYS A 132 -4.39 -6.55 -6.41
N ILE A 133 -5.46 -5.77 -6.41
CA ILE A 133 -6.52 -5.92 -5.41
C ILE A 133 -7.34 -7.16 -5.68
N THR A 134 -7.54 -7.95 -4.63
CA THR A 134 -8.41 -9.13 -4.66
C THR A 134 -9.88 -8.71 -4.60
N LEU A 135 -10.70 -9.17 -5.54
CA LEU A 135 -12.14 -8.93 -5.51
C LEU A 135 -12.86 -10.01 -4.70
N PRO A 136 -13.90 -9.67 -3.93
CA PRO A 136 -14.70 -10.66 -3.21
C PRO A 136 -15.36 -11.68 -4.16
N SER A 137 -15.74 -11.27 -5.36
CA SER A 137 -16.30 -12.14 -6.41
C SER A 137 -15.32 -13.20 -6.92
N GLN A 138 -14.01 -13.03 -6.68
CA GLN A 138 -12.98 -14.01 -7.06
C GLN A 138 -12.71 -15.04 -5.96
N VAL A 139 -13.17 -14.79 -4.74
CA VAL A 139 -12.76 -15.54 -3.54
C VAL A 139 -13.95 -16.18 -2.83
N ILE A 140 -15.08 -15.47 -2.77
CA ILE A 140 -16.27 -15.92 -2.07
C ILE A 140 -17.21 -16.56 -3.09
N GLU A 141 -17.40 -17.87 -2.98
CA GLU A 141 -18.30 -18.62 -3.86
C GLU A 141 -19.73 -18.08 -3.80
N GLY A 142 -20.36 -17.89 -4.97
CA GLY A 142 -21.71 -17.36 -5.07
C GLY A 142 -21.86 -15.88 -4.71
N PHE A 143 -20.76 -15.14 -4.55
CA PHE A 143 -20.81 -13.71 -4.25
C PHE A 143 -21.50 -12.91 -5.35
N THR A 144 -22.42 -12.04 -4.95
CA THR A 144 -23.13 -11.11 -5.83
C THR A 144 -22.92 -9.67 -5.37
N PHE A 145 -22.94 -8.72 -6.32
CA PHE A 145 -22.80 -7.30 -5.97
C PHE A 145 -23.93 -6.87 -5.03
N GLY A 146 -23.56 -6.45 -3.82
CA GLY A 146 -24.50 -6.13 -2.74
C GLY A 146 -24.30 -7.01 -1.50
N ASP A 147 -23.72 -8.21 -1.66
CA ASP A 147 -23.39 -9.12 -0.57
C ASP A 147 -22.37 -8.50 0.41
N LYS A 148 -22.59 -8.73 1.70
CA LYS A 148 -21.69 -8.25 2.74
C LYS A 148 -20.42 -9.11 2.76
N PHE A 149 -19.29 -8.45 2.91
CA PHE A 149 -18.02 -9.08 3.18
C PHE A 149 -17.13 -8.13 3.97
N GLU A 150 -16.07 -8.66 4.57
CA GLU A 150 -15.01 -7.91 5.20
C GLU A 150 -13.66 -8.51 4.78
N ALA A 151 -12.75 -7.68 4.28
CA ALA A 151 -11.35 -8.04 4.16
C ALA A 151 -10.64 -7.71 5.48
N LEU A 152 -9.89 -8.68 5.98
CA LEU A 152 -9.15 -8.65 7.24
C LEU A 152 -7.64 -8.67 6.96
N PRO A 153 -6.80 -8.24 7.91
CA PRO A 153 -5.36 -8.43 7.81
C PRO A 153 -4.99 -9.92 7.67
N LYS A 154 -3.80 -10.20 7.14
CA LYS A 154 -3.24 -11.56 6.97
C LYS A 154 -4.03 -12.43 5.99
N ASP A 155 -4.44 -11.84 4.87
CA ASP A 155 -4.97 -12.55 3.71
C ASP A 155 -6.27 -13.34 3.99
N VAL A 156 -7.20 -12.71 4.71
CA VAL A 156 -8.50 -13.31 5.04
C VAL A 156 -9.64 -12.41 4.59
N PHE A 157 -10.62 -13.02 3.94
CA PHE A 157 -11.94 -12.46 3.69
C PHE A 157 -12.96 -13.17 4.56
N ARG A 158 -13.91 -12.42 5.12
CA ARG A 158 -15.06 -12.97 5.85
C ARG A 158 -16.33 -12.66 5.07
N ASP A 159 -17.13 -13.68 4.78
CA ASP A 159 -18.41 -13.51 4.09
C ASP A 159 -19.56 -13.13 5.03
N LYS A 160 -20.76 -12.93 4.48
CA LYS A 160 -21.97 -12.58 5.24
C LYS A 160 -22.41 -13.62 6.27
N ALA A 161 -22.03 -14.89 6.09
CA ALA A 161 -22.33 -15.99 7.01
C ALA A 161 -21.23 -16.14 8.09
N GLY A 162 -20.13 -15.38 7.96
CA GLY A 162 -18.99 -15.43 8.87
C GLY A 162 -17.92 -16.43 8.47
N ASN A 163 -18.05 -17.11 7.32
CA ASN A 163 -17.02 -18.04 6.87
C ASN A 163 -15.79 -17.27 6.38
N GLU A 164 -14.62 -17.84 6.64
CA GLU A 164 -13.34 -17.27 6.25
C GLU A 164 -12.82 -17.89 4.96
N HIS A 165 -12.37 -17.03 4.06
CA HIS A 165 -11.83 -17.38 2.75
C HIS A 165 -10.42 -16.79 2.63
N ARG A 166 -9.43 -17.60 2.28
CA ARG A 166 -8.02 -17.15 2.21
C ARG A 166 -7.71 -16.53 0.86
N ALA A 167 -7.32 -15.26 0.86
CA ALA A 167 -6.83 -14.57 -0.32
C ALA A 167 -6.09 -13.28 0.05
N PRO A 168 -5.14 -12.79 -0.78
CA PRO A 168 -4.33 -11.62 -0.46
C PRO A 168 -5.16 -10.40 -0.07
N THR A 169 -4.80 -9.74 1.03
CA THR A 169 -5.35 -8.43 1.43
C THR A 169 -4.25 -7.39 1.56
N HIS A 170 -4.55 -6.15 1.19
CA HIS A 170 -3.53 -5.12 1.07
C HIS A 170 -3.80 -3.96 2.01
N THR A 171 -2.78 -3.60 2.80
CA THR A 171 -2.83 -2.38 3.62
C THR A 171 -2.35 -1.21 2.79
N GLY A 172 -3.22 -0.22 2.62
CA GLY A 172 -2.90 1.00 1.93
C GLY A 172 -2.29 2.05 2.85
N THR A 173 -1.54 2.96 2.22
CA THR A 173 -0.89 4.08 2.87
C THR A 173 -1.96 5.08 3.32
N VAL A 174 -2.21 5.11 4.62
CA VAL A 174 -2.91 6.22 5.25
C VAL A 174 -1.83 7.14 5.79
N GLY A 175 -1.73 8.36 5.25
CA GLY A 175 -0.83 9.40 5.75
C GLY A 175 -1.26 9.94 7.11
N ASP A 176 -1.61 9.06 8.05
CA ASP A 176 -1.92 9.50 9.40
C ASP A 176 -0.63 10.05 10.03
N PRO A 177 -0.67 11.26 10.63
CA PRO A 177 0.54 11.92 11.12
C PRO A 177 1.34 11.10 12.12
N ARG A 178 0.68 10.20 12.87
CA ARG A 178 1.35 9.36 13.88
C ARG A 178 2.20 8.30 13.22
N THR A 179 1.68 7.59 12.22
CA THR A 179 2.46 6.62 11.45
C THR A 179 3.59 7.31 10.70
N MET A 180 3.34 8.46 10.06
CA MET A 180 4.41 9.18 9.36
C MET A 180 5.53 9.62 10.31
N ALA A 181 5.20 10.19 11.48
CA ALA A 181 6.20 10.56 12.49
C ALA A 181 6.96 9.36 13.07
N MET A 182 6.27 8.21 13.21
CA MET A 182 6.92 6.96 13.61
C MET A 182 7.93 6.51 12.55
N LEU A 183 7.54 6.47 11.27
CA LEU A 183 8.44 6.07 10.18
C LEU A 183 9.64 7.00 10.06
N GLU A 184 9.41 8.32 10.15
CA GLU A 184 10.46 9.34 10.19
C GLU A 184 11.47 9.07 11.32
N THR A 185 10.96 8.79 12.52
CA THR A 185 11.80 8.45 13.68
C THR A 185 12.61 7.18 13.45
N LEU A 186 12.03 6.15 12.83
CA LEU A 186 12.71 4.89 12.54
C LEU A 186 13.84 5.10 11.51
N VAL A 187 13.55 5.81 10.40
CA VAL A 187 14.55 6.14 9.37
C VAL A 187 15.69 6.97 9.96
N ALA A 188 15.38 8.04 10.70
CA ALA A 188 16.39 8.89 11.33
C ALA A 188 17.30 8.11 12.31
N ARG A 189 16.73 7.18 13.08
CA ARG A 189 17.52 6.29 13.95
C ARG A 189 18.39 5.34 13.16
N GLY A 190 17.83 4.72 12.11
CA GLY A 190 18.55 3.82 11.20
C GLY A 190 19.79 4.51 10.62
N LYS A 191 19.59 5.68 10.01
CA LYS A 191 20.65 6.53 9.46
C LYS A 191 21.74 6.85 10.48
N LYS A 192 21.36 7.35 11.67
CA LYS A 192 22.29 7.67 12.76
C LYS A 192 23.12 6.47 13.22
N TYR A 193 22.57 5.25 13.17
CA TYR A 193 23.33 4.05 13.52
C TYR A 193 24.28 3.62 12.40
N LEU A 194 23.90 3.79 11.12
CA LEU A 194 24.79 3.55 9.98
C LEU A 194 26.00 4.50 10.03
N GLU A 195 25.78 5.79 10.27
CA GLU A 195 26.86 6.80 10.42
C GLU A 195 27.84 6.45 11.55
N LYS A 196 27.39 5.69 12.55
CA LYS A 196 28.22 5.22 13.68
C LYS A 196 28.83 3.83 13.48
N GLY A 197 28.68 3.23 12.29
CA GLY A 197 29.12 1.86 12.01
C GLY A 197 28.36 0.78 12.80
N LYS A 198 27.20 1.10 13.37
CA LYS A 198 26.39 0.19 14.21
C LYS A 198 25.32 -0.52 13.37
N THR A 199 25.78 -1.36 12.44
CA THR A 199 24.95 -2.00 11.40
C THR A 199 23.77 -2.79 11.96
N LYS A 200 23.96 -3.56 13.04
CA LYS A 200 22.88 -4.34 13.65
C LYS A 200 21.76 -3.46 14.20
N GLN A 201 22.10 -2.35 14.84
CA GLN A 201 21.13 -1.40 15.36
C GLN A 201 20.42 -0.69 14.21
N ALA A 202 21.14 -0.32 13.15
CA ALA A 202 20.53 0.26 11.95
C ALA A 202 19.49 -0.68 11.33
N LEU A 203 19.85 -1.95 11.09
CA LEU A 203 18.96 -2.98 10.54
C LEU A 203 17.66 -3.09 11.34
N LYS A 204 17.75 -3.13 12.69
CA LYS A 204 16.58 -3.19 13.57
C LYS A 204 15.56 -2.06 13.31
N TYR A 205 16.00 -0.87 12.95
CA TYR A 205 15.10 0.26 12.70
C TYR A 205 14.63 0.31 11.25
N LEU A 206 15.53 0.08 10.28
CA LEU A 206 15.20 0.16 8.86
C LEU A 206 14.30 -1.00 8.41
N LEU A 207 14.52 -2.23 8.91
CA LEU A 207 13.62 -3.35 8.61
C LEU A 207 12.22 -3.12 9.17
N LYS A 208 12.07 -2.44 10.30
CA LYS A 208 10.74 -2.07 10.83
C LYS A 208 9.97 -1.09 9.94
N VAL A 209 10.68 -0.24 9.19
CA VAL A 209 10.06 0.64 8.19
C VAL A 209 9.53 -0.21 7.04
N ILE A 210 10.31 -1.18 6.58
CA ILE A 210 9.93 -2.11 5.51
C ILE A 210 8.78 -3.03 5.95
N GLU A 211 8.82 -3.56 7.17
CA GLU A 211 7.77 -4.40 7.77
C GLU A 211 6.42 -3.70 7.90
N ALA A 212 6.41 -2.35 7.90
CA ALA A 212 5.15 -1.60 7.89
C ALA A 212 4.38 -1.79 6.56
N ASP A 213 5.07 -2.17 5.47
CA ASP A 213 4.53 -2.37 4.13
C ASP A 213 3.70 -1.18 3.61
N LEU A 214 4.19 0.04 3.87
CA LEU A 214 3.55 1.28 3.48
C LEU A 214 4.35 2.00 2.38
N ASP A 215 3.70 2.26 1.24
CA ASP A 215 4.27 3.00 0.11
C ASP A 215 4.53 4.46 0.48
N THR A 216 5.70 4.71 1.08
CA THR A 216 6.09 6.00 1.64
C THR A 216 7.52 6.38 1.25
N PRO A 217 7.86 7.68 1.21
CA PRO A 217 9.24 8.12 1.01
C PRO A 217 10.22 7.50 2.02
N HIS A 218 9.75 7.26 3.25
CA HIS A 218 10.52 6.61 4.32
C HIS A 218 10.90 5.17 3.97
N GLU A 219 9.98 4.40 3.39
CA GLU A 219 10.27 3.04 2.93
C GLU A 219 11.32 3.06 1.81
N ALA A 220 11.14 3.93 0.81
CA ALA A 220 12.12 4.09 -0.26
C ALA A 220 13.50 4.48 0.28
N GLU A 221 13.57 5.46 1.19
CA GLU A 221 14.82 5.88 1.82
C GLU A 221 15.47 4.75 2.64
N ALA A 222 14.67 4.00 3.40
CA ALA A 222 15.16 2.85 4.17
C ALA A 222 15.74 1.75 3.28
N ARG A 223 15.08 1.46 2.14
CA ARG A 223 15.58 0.50 1.14
C ARG A 223 16.90 0.95 0.53
N GLU A 224 17.01 2.22 0.13
CA GLU A 224 18.27 2.76 -0.40
C GLU A 224 19.41 2.67 0.62
N MET A 225 19.14 2.99 1.90
CA MET A 225 20.14 2.86 2.96
C MET A 225 20.57 1.41 3.23
N LEU A 226 19.68 0.44 3.01
CA LEU A 226 19.97 -0.97 3.24
C LEU A 226 20.79 -1.62 2.13
N LYS A 227 20.71 -1.15 0.88
CA LYS A 227 21.47 -1.72 -0.26
C LYS A 227 22.95 -2.01 0.04
N PRO A 228 23.79 -1.05 0.48
CA PRO A 228 25.21 -1.34 0.74
C PRO A 228 25.41 -2.31 1.92
N VAL A 229 24.48 -2.31 2.88
CA VAL A 229 24.50 -3.22 4.04
C VAL A 229 24.14 -4.64 3.63
N GLU A 230 23.16 -4.80 2.74
CA GLU A 230 22.76 -6.07 2.14
C GLU A 230 23.88 -6.65 1.28
N GLU A 231 24.54 -5.84 0.45
CA GLU A 231 25.69 -6.27 -0.35
C GLU A 231 26.83 -6.80 0.53
N ALA A 232 27.16 -6.12 1.62
CA ALA A 232 28.17 -6.58 2.57
C ALA A 232 27.76 -7.89 3.26
N ALA A 233 26.50 -8.03 3.64
CA ALA A 233 25.99 -9.26 4.26
C ALA A 233 25.96 -10.43 3.28
N ARG A 234 25.64 -10.21 2.01
CA ARG A 234 25.73 -11.24 0.97
C ARG A 234 27.16 -11.75 0.78
N LYS A 235 28.16 -10.84 0.79
CA LYS A 235 29.58 -11.25 0.76
C LYS A 235 29.96 -12.10 1.97
N LEU A 236 29.52 -11.71 3.17
CA LEU A 236 29.75 -12.49 4.40
C LEU A 236 29.05 -13.85 4.37
N LEU A 237 27.86 -13.95 3.76
CA LEU A 237 27.14 -15.21 3.59
C LEU A 237 27.94 -16.18 2.70
N GLU A 238 28.43 -15.71 1.55
CA GLU A 238 29.25 -16.53 0.66
C GLU A 238 30.58 -16.94 1.30
N GLU A 239 31.24 -16.02 2.01
CA GLU A 239 32.43 -16.34 2.78
C GLU A 239 32.15 -17.40 3.86
N ALA A 240 31.02 -17.29 4.55
CA ALA A 240 30.63 -18.25 5.59
C ALA A 240 30.38 -19.65 5.01
N LYS A 241 29.76 -19.74 3.82
CA LYS A 241 29.58 -21.00 3.08
C LYS A 241 30.92 -21.61 2.70
N GLN A 242 31.79 -20.84 2.04
CA GLN A 242 33.13 -21.29 1.61
C GLN A 242 33.98 -21.75 2.79
N ARG A 243 34.07 -20.95 3.86
CA ARG A 243 34.80 -21.34 5.07
C ARG A 243 34.21 -22.58 5.72
N GLY A 244 32.89 -22.76 5.66
CA GLY A 244 32.21 -23.96 6.17
C GLY A 244 32.65 -25.25 5.50
N GLU A 245 33.06 -25.22 4.23
CA GLU A 245 33.60 -26.38 3.53
C GLU A 245 34.95 -26.82 4.09
N SER A 246 35.81 -25.86 4.46
CA SER A 246 37.13 -26.13 5.05
C SER A 246 37.12 -26.32 6.56
N ASP A 247 36.28 -25.56 7.27
CA ASP A 247 36.15 -25.54 8.73
C ASP A 247 34.66 -25.37 9.09
N PRO A 248 33.93 -26.49 9.29
CA PRO A 248 32.50 -26.46 9.60
C PRO A 248 32.17 -25.64 10.86
N LYS A 249 33.05 -25.59 11.87
CA LYS A 249 32.78 -24.83 13.11
C LYS A 249 32.76 -23.33 12.85
N VAL A 250 33.69 -22.84 12.04
CA VAL A 250 33.76 -21.42 11.67
C VAL A 250 32.57 -21.04 10.78
N GLY A 251 32.26 -21.85 9.77
CA GLY A 251 31.09 -21.63 8.90
C GLY A 251 29.79 -21.57 9.69
N LEU A 252 29.52 -22.56 10.55
CA LEU A 252 28.32 -22.59 11.40
C LEU A 252 28.23 -21.36 12.30
N LYS A 253 29.35 -20.89 12.88
CA LYS A 253 29.35 -19.69 13.73
C LYS A 253 28.95 -18.44 12.95
N LEU A 254 29.49 -18.26 11.75
CA LEU A 254 29.20 -17.10 10.89
C LEU A 254 27.74 -17.12 10.40
N LEU A 255 27.27 -18.27 9.90
CA LEU A 255 25.90 -18.45 9.44
C LEU A 255 24.87 -18.21 10.57
N LYS A 256 25.16 -18.72 11.77
CA LYS A 256 24.32 -18.48 12.97
C LYS A 256 24.21 -16.99 13.32
N GLN A 257 25.30 -16.23 13.14
CA GLN A 257 25.29 -14.80 13.38
C GLN A 257 24.47 -14.05 12.33
N LEU A 258 24.66 -14.38 11.04
CA LEU A 258 23.90 -13.80 9.94
C LEU A 258 22.40 -14.06 10.07
N LYS A 259 21.99 -15.31 10.32
CA LYS A 259 20.59 -15.68 10.60
C LYS A 259 19.98 -14.82 11.71
N LYS A 260 20.73 -14.58 12.79
CA LYS A 260 20.26 -13.81 13.94
C LYS A 260 20.11 -12.31 13.63
N ASP A 261 21.08 -11.74 12.92
CA ASP A 261 21.13 -10.31 12.64
C ASP A 261 20.17 -9.90 11.51
N TRP A 262 19.86 -10.84 10.60
CA TRP A 262 18.97 -10.66 9.45
C TRP A 262 17.66 -11.43 9.59
N LYS A 263 17.21 -11.70 10.81
CA LYS A 263 15.96 -12.42 11.06
C LYS A 263 14.78 -11.71 10.40
N GLY A 264 13.98 -12.44 9.63
CA GLY A 264 12.81 -11.89 8.91
C GLY A 264 13.16 -11.21 7.59
N HIS A 265 14.40 -11.37 7.12
CA HIS A 265 14.88 -10.89 5.82
C HIS A 265 15.40 -12.08 4.99
N PRO A 266 15.28 -12.06 3.65
CA PRO A 266 15.74 -13.17 2.79
C PRO A 266 17.17 -13.63 3.04
N ILE A 267 18.11 -12.71 3.31
CA ILE A 267 19.51 -13.05 3.65
C ILE A 267 19.60 -13.92 4.92
N GLY A 268 18.75 -13.65 5.92
CA GLY A 268 18.69 -14.45 7.14
C GLY A 268 18.12 -15.84 6.90
N ASP A 269 17.14 -15.96 6.00
CA ASP A 269 16.55 -17.24 5.60
C ASP A 269 17.55 -18.09 4.78
N GLU A 270 18.26 -17.46 3.84
CA GLU A 270 19.36 -18.09 3.09
C GLU A 270 20.48 -18.57 4.05
N ALA A 271 20.83 -17.77 5.06
CA ALA A 271 21.82 -18.15 6.07
C ALA A 271 21.33 -19.31 6.95
N ASP A 272 20.04 -19.40 7.23
CA ASP A 272 19.44 -20.51 7.99
C ASP A 272 19.51 -21.83 7.21
N GLN A 273 19.12 -21.78 5.93
CA GLN A 273 19.20 -22.94 5.04
C GLN A 273 20.64 -23.46 4.94
N ALA A 274 21.61 -22.57 4.68
CA ALA A 274 23.01 -22.94 4.62
C ALA A 274 23.55 -23.49 5.96
N TYR A 275 23.07 -22.96 7.09
CA TYR A 275 23.44 -23.46 8.41
C TYR A 275 22.97 -24.91 8.61
N ASP A 276 21.72 -25.20 8.26
CA ASP A 276 21.14 -26.53 8.41
C ASP A 276 21.77 -27.56 7.46
N GLU A 277 22.13 -27.15 6.23
CA GLU A 277 22.87 -27.99 5.29
C GLU A 277 24.27 -28.33 5.82
N LEU A 278 25.01 -27.33 6.30
CA LEU A 278 26.36 -27.55 6.82
C LEU A 278 26.36 -28.43 8.08
N ARG A 279 25.33 -28.31 8.93
CA ARG A 279 25.18 -29.11 10.15
C ARG A 279 24.92 -30.60 9.87
N LYS A 280 24.40 -30.94 8.68
CA LYS A 280 24.12 -32.32 8.27
C LYS A 280 25.33 -33.05 7.67
N ARG A 281 26.39 -32.32 7.33
CA ARG A 281 27.66 -32.85 6.81
C ARG A 281 28.57 -33.23 7.97
#